data_AF-A0A7M2T622-F1
#
_entry.id   AF-A0A7M2T622-F1
#
_cell.length_a   1.000
_cell.length_b   1.000
_cell.length_c   1.000
_cell.angle_alpha   90.00
_cell.angle_beta   90.00
_cell.angle_gamma   90.00
#
_symmetry.space_group_name_H-M   'P 1'
#
loop_
_entity.id
_entity.type
_entity.pdbx_description
1 polymer ?
#
loop_
_entity_poly.entity_id
_entity_poly.type
_entity_poly.pdbx_seq_one_letter_code
_entity_poly.pdbx_strand_id
1 'polypeptide(L)'
;MGSVGDSYDNALAGNLWVLSKAECVRDRVFAPRAEANLALFEYIDGLYSSRRVQERLGFLSPIEFEEKHYTEQTTRRNKRT
;
A
#
# COMPACT_ATOMS: atom_id res chain seq x y z
N MET A 1 -12.73 -13.13 19.09
CA MET A 1 -13.06 -11.92 18.32
C MET A 1 -11.84 -11.55 17.51
N GLY A 2 -11.82 -11.94 16.23
CA GLY A 2 -10.68 -11.67 15.34
C GLY A 2 -10.56 -10.17 15.09
N SER A 3 -9.32 -9.69 14.96
CA SER A 3 -8.97 -8.30 14.67
C SER A 3 -9.60 -7.83 13.36
N VAL A 4 -10.81 -7.30 13.46
CA VAL A 4 -11.42 -6.51 12.40
C VAL A 4 -10.52 -5.30 12.21
N GLY A 5 -10.02 -5.13 10.99
CA GLY A 5 -8.95 -4.22 10.55
C GLY A 5 -8.64 -3.07 11.51
N ASP A 6 -7.38 -2.97 11.91
CA ASP A 6 -6.91 -1.84 12.70
C ASP A 6 -7.29 -0.55 11.97
N SER A 7 -7.63 0.50 12.72
CA SER A 7 -7.84 1.84 12.17
C SER A 7 -6.65 2.29 11.32
N TYR A 8 -5.47 1.74 11.61
CA TYR A 8 -4.27 1.86 10.81
C TYR A 8 -4.43 1.37 9.36
N ASP A 9 -4.93 0.14 9.18
CA ASP A 9 -5.12 -0.49 7.86
C ASP A 9 -6.22 0.22 7.07
N ASN A 10 -7.28 0.64 7.76
CA ASN A 10 -8.37 1.39 7.14
C ASN A 10 -7.92 2.78 6.66
N ALA A 11 -7.11 3.49 7.45
CA ALA A 11 -6.55 4.78 7.04
C ALA A 11 -5.61 4.64 5.83
N LEU A 12 -4.83 3.56 5.76
CA LEU A 12 -3.96 3.26 4.62
C LEU A 12 -4.76 2.97 3.35
N ALA A 13 -5.79 2.12 3.47
CA ALA A 13 -6.71 1.79 2.37
C ALA A 13 -7.52 3.01 1.90
N GLY A 14 -7.94 3.86 2.84
CA GLY A 14 -8.63 5.12 2.54
C GLY A 14 -7.75 6.09 1.74
N ASN A 15 -6.49 6.25 2.16
CA ASN A 15 -5.53 7.09 1.45
C ASN A 15 -5.27 6.58 0.03
N LEU A 16 -5.06 5.26 -0.12
CA LEU A 16 -4.91 4.61 -1.43
C LEU A 16 -6.09 4.95 -2.36
N TRP A 17 -7.33 4.88 -1.87
CA TRP A 17 -8.52 5.17 -2.66
C TRP A 17 -8.75 6.63 -3.02
N VAL A 18 -8.34 7.55 -2.16
CA VAL A 18 -8.37 8.98 -2.50
C VAL A 18 -7.34 9.28 -3.59
N LEU A 19 -6.15 8.71 -3.46
CA LEU A 19 -5.03 8.96 -4.36
C LEU A 19 -5.20 8.31 -5.73
N SER A 20 -5.68 7.07 -5.80
CA SER A 20 -5.96 6.41 -7.08
C SER A 20 -6.99 7.21 -7.88
N LYS A 21 -8.02 7.75 -7.23
CA LYS A 21 -9.01 8.61 -7.88
C LYS A 21 -8.41 9.95 -8.31
N ALA A 22 -7.51 10.53 -7.51
CA ALA A 22 -6.91 11.83 -7.80
C ALA A 22 -5.84 11.79 -8.88
N GLU A 23 -5.00 10.75 -8.89
CA GLU A 23 -3.80 10.66 -9.74
C GLU A 23 -4.00 9.73 -10.95
N CYS A 24 -4.78 8.67 -10.83
CA CYS A 24 -5.00 7.70 -11.91
C CYS A 24 -6.30 7.95 -12.70
N VAL A 25 -7.39 8.34 -12.01
CA VAL A 25 -8.71 8.49 -12.64
C VAL A 25 -9.03 9.92 -13.08
N ARG A 26 -8.57 10.95 -12.35
CA ARG A 26 -8.98 12.34 -12.59
C ARG A 26 -8.61 12.87 -13.98
N ASP A 27 -7.45 12.48 -14.50
CA ASP A 27 -6.92 12.98 -15.78
C ASP A 27 -7.04 11.97 -16.93
N ARG A 28 -7.73 10.85 -16.74
CA ARG A 28 -7.89 9.80 -17.77
C ARG A 28 -9.35 9.42 -18.00
N VAL A 29 -9.73 9.35 -19.26
CA VAL A 29 -11.01 8.76 -19.69
C VAL A 29 -10.74 7.35 -20.17
N PHE A 30 -11.20 6.35 -19.41
CA PHE A 30 -11.09 4.95 -19.79
C PHE A 30 -12.26 4.55 -20.68
N ALA A 31 -11.99 4.04 -21.87
CA ALA A 31 -13.04 3.57 -22.77
C ALA A 31 -13.52 2.16 -22.37
N PRO A 32 -12.65 1.14 -22.22
CA PRO A 32 -13.01 -0.14 -21.65
C PRO A 32 -12.62 -0.24 -20.16
N ARG A 33 -13.44 -0.97 -19.40
CA ARG A 33 -13.16 -1.29 -17.99
C ARG A 33 -11.82 -2.03 -17.79
N ALA A 34 -11.39 -2.79 -18.79
CA ALA A 34 -10.11 -3.51 -18.76
C ALA A 34 -8.90 -2.56 -18.69
N GLU A 35 -8.96 -1.42 -19.38
CA GLU A 35 -7.88 -0.41 -19.37
C GLU A 35 -7.81 0.28 -18.01
N ALA A 36 -8.97 0.59 -17.40
CA ALA A 36 -9.03 1.12 -16.05
C ALA A 36 -8.43 0.15 -15.02
N ASN A 37 -8.71 -1.15 -15.16
CA ASN A 37 -8.16 -2.17 -14.28
C ASN A 37 -6.63 -2.28 -14.42
N LEU A 38 -6.11 -2.25 -15.65
CA LEU A 38 -4.67 -2.31 -15.89
C LEU A 38 -3.96 -1.08 -15.33
N ALA A 39 -4.50 0.12 -15.60
CA ALA A 39 -3.94 1.37 -15.07
C ALA A 39 -3.96 1.41 -13.53
N LEU A 40 -5.01 0.86 -12.91
CA LEU A 40 -5.07 0.73 -11.46
C LEU A 40 -4.03 -0.26 -10.94
N PHE A 41 -3.85 -1.40 -11.61
CA PHE A 41 -2.86 -2.41 -11.24
C PHE A 41 -1.43 -1.84 -11.31
N GLU A 42 -1.08 -1.19 -12.42
CA GLU A 42 0.21 -0.53 -12.59
C GLU A 42 0.45 0.56 -11.55
N TYR A 43 -0.60 1.33 -11.20
CA TYR A 43 -0.51 2.36 -10.18
C TYR A 43 -0.25 1.77 -8.79
N ILE A 44 -0.97 0.71 -8.41
CA ILE A 44 -0.84 0.08 -7.10
C ILE A 44 0.53 -0.59 -6.96
N ASP A 45 0.88 -1.50 -7.87
CA ASP A 45 2.11 -2.29 -7.76
C ASP A 45 3.36 -1.46 -8.11
N GLY A 46 3.29 -0.69 -9.19
CA GLY A 46 4.45 0.01 -9.74
C GLY A 46 4.78 1.33 -9.04
N LEU A 47 3.78 2.05 -8.53
CA LEU A 47 3.97 3.39 -7.98
C LEU A 47 3.70 3.44 -6.47
N TYR A 48 2.53 2.99 -6.03
CA TYR A 48 2.09 3.15 -4.66
C TYR A 48 2.92 2.28 -3.70
N SER A 49 2.98 0.98 -3.93
CA SER A 49 3.69 0.04 -3.04
C SER A 49 5.22 0.24 -3.09
N SER A 50 5.75 0.56 -4.27
CA SER A 50 7.20 0.55 -4.54
C SER A 50 7.90 1.89 -4.37
N ARG A 51 7.22 3.02 -4.57
CA ARG A 51 7.89 4.34 -4.63
C ARG A 51 7.35 5.35 -3.64
N ARG A 52 6.16 5.11 -3.06
CA ARG A 52 5.52 6.12 -2.23
C ARG A 52 6.00 6.05 -0.81
N VAL A 53 6.89 6.98 -0.49
CA VAL A 53 7.35 7.20 0.87
C VAL A 53 6.26 7.89 1.68
N GLN A 54 5.94 7.34 2.86
CA GLN A 54 4.99 7.95 3.78
C GLN A 54 5.72 8.37 5.07
N GLU A 55 5.58 9.62 5.48
CA GLU A 55 6.12 10.12 6.75
C GLU A 55 5.65 9.25 7.93
N ARG A 56 4.39 8.80 7.89
CA ARG A 56 3.80 7.91 8.87
C ARG A 56 4.47 6.54 8.98
N LEU A 57 5.13 6.08 7.90
CA LEU A 57 5.92 4.84 7.86
C LEU A 57 7.40 5.09 8.22
N GLY A 58 7.74 6.29 8.70
CA GLY A 58 9.12 6.66 9.00
C GLY A 58 9.95 6.98 7.75
N PHE A 59 9.31 7.57 6.74
CA PHE A 59 9.90 7.83 5.43
C PHE A 59 10.32 6.55 4.67
N LEU A 60 9.55 5.48 4.86
CA LEU A 60 9.69 4.23 4.10
C LEU A 60 8.53 4.07 3.13
N SER A 61 8.77 3.34 2.04
CA SER A 61 7.70 2.79 1.21
C SER A 61 6.97 1.65 1.93
N PRO A 62 5.72 1.33 1.55
CA PRO A 62 4.99 0.19 2.11
C PRO A 62 5.77 -1.12 2.04
N ILE A 63 6.44 -1.39 0.91
CA ILE A 63 7.25 -2.61 0.73
C ILE A 63 8.44 -2.62 1.71
N GLU A 64 9.19 -1.53 1.80
CA GLU A 64 10.34 -1.46 2.72
C GLU A 64 9.91 -1.56 4.20
N PHE A 65 8.75 -1.00 4.53
CA PHE A 65 8.17 -1.12 5.85
C PHE A 65 7.78 -2.56 6.17
N GLU A 66 7.10 -3.26 5.24
CA GLU A 66 6.76 -4.67 5.39
C GLU A 66 8.00 -5.55 5.51
N GLU A 67 9.01 -5.38 4.64
CA GLU A 67 10.27 -6.12 4.70
C GLU A 67 10.98 -5.95 6.05
N LYS A 68 11.04 -4.72 6.57
CA LYS A 68 11.58 -4.44 7.90
C LYS A 68 10.76 -5.11 8.99
N HIS A 69 9.43 -5.03 8.92
CA HIS A 69 8.54 -5.68 9.87
C HIS A 69 8.70 -7.20 9.88
N TYR A 70 8.78 -7.84 8.72
CA TYR A 70 9.02 -9.28 8.62
C TYR A 70 10.41 -9.64 9.19
N THR A 71 11.44 -8.87 8.87
CA THR A 71 12.81 -9.10 9.37
C THR A 71 12.90 -8.96 10.90
N GLU A 72 12.21 -7.98 11.49
CA GLU A 72 12.13 -7.80 12.93
C GLU A 72 11.33 -8.93 13.61
N GLN A 73 10.26 -9.42 12.98
CA GLN A 73 9.50 -10.57 13.49
C GLN A 73 10.31 -11.87 13.45
N THR A 74 11.06 -12.13 12.37
CA THR A 74 11.91 -13.34 12.29
C THR A 74 13.03 -13.30 13.32
N THR A 75 13.68 -12.15 13.52
CA THR A 75 14.72 -11.98 14.55
C THR A 75 14.18 -12.08 15.97
N ARG A 76 12.98 -11.52 16.25
CA ARG A 76 12.31 -11.69 17.55
C ARG A 76 11.91 -13.13 17.82
N ARG A 77 11.49 -13.88 16.79
CA ARG A 77 11.16 -15.30 16.91
C ARG A 77 12.40 -16.14 17.20
N ASN A 78 13.52 -15.89 16.51
CA ASN A 78 14.76 -16.64 16.71
C ASN A 78 15.45 -16.37 18.05
N LYS A 79 15.23 -15.22 18.70
CA LYS A 79 15.78 -14.92 20.04
C LYS A 79 15.03 -15.58 21.21
N ARG A 80 13.89 -16.23 20.94
CA ARG A 80 13.05 -16.92 21.95
C ARG A 80 13.22 -18.44 21.95
N THR A 81 14.09 -18.96 21.10
CA THR A 81 14.59 -20.35 21.06
C THR A 81 16.04 -20.36 21.45
#